data_AF-A0A9J6CAT7-F1
#
_entry.id   AF-A0A9J6CAT7-F1
#
_cell.length_a   1.000
_cell.length_b   1.000
_cell.length_c   1.000
_cell.angle_alpha   90.00
_cell.angle_beta   90.00
_cell.angle_gamma   90.00
#
_symmetry.space_group_name_H-M   'P 1'
#
loop_
_entity.id
_entity.type
_entity.pdbx_description
1 polymer ?
#
loop_
_entity_poly.entity_id
_entity_poly.type
_entity_poly.pdbx_seq_one_letter_code
_entity_poly.pdbx_strand_id
1 'polypeptide(L)'
;MVFCASITLILIINIIVIDAFRIGNVECEIEPKPVAFSSLRCSSEKCEISCISNYEFPNAETKLDLECNNRRIWVAKNYNTIPACIPICNISCLNGGYCMAPNQCYCNQNFTGNRCQTQIATCPDKIPMPQNTMGRCITSGIQSCKVTCIQGHKFPDGTLSADLKCYSGQWQMEPRQFDRCEPYCNPPCMNGGTCIAPNLCQCSPDYRGNLCQYRTDNCSPQKIGFNGLYKCTGTYDKMECTISCPQGFDISFTPVSKYTCKYSEGFFTPQQVPQCDYRGMKVQILHA
;
A
#
# COMPACT_ATOMS: atom_id res chain seq x y z
N MET A 1 17.10 83.65 65.52
CA MET A 1 18.23 84.31 64.83
C MET A 1 18.05 84.11 63.32
N VAL A 2 18.37 85.13 62.54
CA VAL A 2 17.94 85.38 61.15
C VAL A 2 19.15 85.18 60.19
N PHE A 3 18.93 84.38 59.11
CA PHE A 3 19.51 84.31 57.75
C PHE A 3 21.01 84.08 57.38
N CYS A 4 21.17 83.30 56.29
CA CYS A 4 22.20 83.25 55.21
C CYS A 4 23.63 82.72 55.53
N ALA A 5 24.39 82.01 54.68
CA ALA A 5 24.32 81.39 53.33
C ALA A 5 25.62 80.50 53.19
N SER A 6 25.81 79.45 52.36
CA SER A 6 26.24 79.49 50.93
C SER A 6 27.13 78.28 50.53
N ILE A 7 26.99 77.81 49.27
CA ILE A 7 28.02 77.32 48.28
C ILE A 7 28.52 75.83 48.24
N THR A 8 28.00 75.10 47.23
CA THR A 8 28.61 74.42 46.03
C THR A 8 29.94 73.61 46.03
N LEU A 9 29.84 72.38 45.43
CA LEU A 9 30.78 71.54 44.64
C LEU A 9 32.20 71.19 45.14
N ILE A 10 32.60 69.88 45.08
CA ILE A 10 33.82 69.34 44.43
C ILE A 10 33.80 67.79 44.45
N LEU A 11 34.35 67.23 43.38
CA LEU A 11 34.41 65.86 42.89
C LEU A 11 35.80 65.24 43.25
N ILE A 12 35.92 63.89 43.23
CA ILE A 12 37.12 63.08 42.84
C ILE A 12 38.11 62.52 43.94
N ILE A 13 38.17 61.16 44.01
CA ILE A 13 39.35 60.24 44.27
C ILE A 13 39.79 59.98 45.74
N ASN A 14 40.10 58.78 46.30
CA ASN A 14 40.52 57.41 45.89
C ASN A 14 40.17 56.38 47.03
N ILE A 15 39.42 55.29 46.79
CA ILE A 15 39.76 53.83 46.76
C ILE A 15 40.77 53.24 47.80
N ILE A 16 40.33 52.10 48.41
CA ILE A 16 41.02 50.94 49.08
C ILE A 16 41.23 51.10 50.61
N VAL A 17 40.60 50.29 51.50
CA VAL A 17 40.90 48.88 51.90
C VAL A 17 39.61 48.20 52.40
N ILE A 18 39.06 47.22 51.65
CA ILE A 18 38.99 45.77 51.94
C ILE A 18 38.30 45.40 53.26
N ASP A 19 37.05 44.93 53.16
CA ASP A 19 36.49 44.01 54.15
C ASP A 19 35.76 42.84 53.46
N ALA A 20 36.18 41.65 53.87
CA ALA A 20 35.69 40.29 53.63
C ALA A 20 34.67 40.01 52.50
N PHE A 21 35.18 39.40 51.44
CA PHE A 21 34.73 38.08 50.93
C PHE A 21 33.46 37.50 51.59
N ARG A 22 32.30 37.69 50.97
CA ARG A 22 31.27 36.64 50.92
C ARG A 22 31.12 36.22 49.47
N ILE A 23 31.87 35.19 49.09
CA ILE A 23 31.41 34.30 48.03
C ILE A 23 30.07 33.75 48.54
N GLY A 24 28.97 34.25 48.01
CA GLY A 24 27.66 33.65 48.25
C GLY A 24 27.73 32.18 47.83
N ASN A 25 27.26 31.29 48.68
CA ASN A 25 27.15 29.86 48.39
C ASN A 25 26.60 29.67 46.97
N VAL A 26 27.28 28.86 46.17
CA VAL A 26 26.82 28.51 44.82
C VAL A 26 25.65 27.55 45.00
N GLU A 27 24.44 28.08 45.19
CA GLU A 27 23.24 27.27 45.33
C GLU A 27 22.71 26.91 43.94
N CYS A 28 22.71 25.62 43.62
CA CYS A 28 21.95 25.07 42.50
C CYS A 28 20.46 25.06 42.90
N GLU A 29 19.77 26.17 42.64
CA GLU A 29 18.38 26.42 43.07
C GLU A 29 17.34 25.40 42.51
N ILE A 30 17.70 24.61 41.49
CA ILE A 30 16.81 23.64 40.85
C ILE A 30 17.47 22.25 40.88
N GLU A 31 16.79 21.29 41.52
CA GLU A 31 17.19 19.88 41.49
C GLU A 31 17.18 19.33 40.05
N PRO A 32 18.16 18.50 39.66
CA PRO A 32 18.17 17.90 38.35
C PRO A 32 16.96 16.96 38.20
N LYS A 33 16.47 16.76 36.97
CA LYS A 33 15.42 15.76 36.76
C LYS A 33 16.01 14.36 36.93
N PRO A 34 15.31 13.42 37.60
CA PRO A 34 15.73 12.04 37.62
C PRO A 34 15.78 11.49 36.19
N VAL A 35 16.86 10.78 35.86
CA VAL A 35 17.01 10.10 34.58
C VAL A 35 16.22 8.79 34.58
N ALA A 36 15.93 8.24 33.40
CA ALA A 36 15.12 7.02 33.29
C ALA A 36 15.72 5.87 34.11
N PHE A 37 14.84 5.12 34.79
CA PHE A 37 15.19 3.97 35.62
C PHE A 37 16.17 4.30 36.77
N SER A 38 16.05 5.50 37.34
CA SER A 38 16.86 5.94 38.47
C SER A 38 16.01 6.62 39.55
N SER A 39 16.61 6.73 40.73
CA SER A 39 16.16 7.57 41.84
C SER A 39 17.19 8.66 42.08
N LEU A 40 16.74 9.83 42.49
CA LEU A 40 17.58 10.99 42.77
C LEU A 40 17.51 11.34 44.26
N ARG A 41 18.67 11.59 44.87
CA ARG A 41 18.78 12.10 46.24
C ARG A 41 19.71 13.30 46.27
N CYS A 42 19.19 14.45 46.69
CA CYS A 42 19.95 15.70 46.72
C CYS A 42 20.15 16.22 48.15
N SER A 43 21.28 16.88 48.34
CA SER A 43 21.56 17.82 49.42
C SER A 43 21.86 19.19 48.81
N SER A 44 22.11 20.22 49.63
CA SER A 44 22.30 21.60 49.16
C SER A 44 23.44 21.80 48.15
N GLU A 45 24.42 20.90 48.08
CA GLU A 45 25.60 21.05 47.19
C GLU A 45 25.95 19.78 46.39
N LYS A 46 25.29 18.65 46.67
CA LYS A 46 25.57 17.35 46.04
C LYS A 46 24.30 16.57 45.79
N CYS A 47 24.17 16.01 44.60
CA CYS A 47 23.11 15.08 44.25
C CYS A 47 23.69 13.73 43.86
N GLU A 48 23.09 12.63 44.31
CA GLU A 48 23.42 11.27 43.91
C GLU A 48 22.25 10.71 43.09
N ILE A 49 22.54 10.24 41.88
CA ILE A 49 21.62 9.42 41.10
C ILE A 49 21.93 7.96 41.39
N SER A 50 20.94 7.19 41.83
CA SER A 50 21.04 5.75 42.04
C SER A 50 20.13 5.02 41.06
N CYS A 51 20.69 4.15 40.22
CA CYS A 51 19.90 3.29 39.33
C CYS A 51 19.00 2.37 40.16
N ILE A 52 17.79 2.08 39.66
CA ILE A 52 16.89 1.11 40.30
C ILE A 52 17.45 -0.31 40.16
N SER A 53 16.93 -1.26 40.94
CA SER A 53 17.44 -2.64 40.96
C SER A 53 17.50 -3.26 39.55
N ASN A 54 18.65 -3.87 39.23
CA ASN A 54 18.98 -4.47 37.92
C ASN A 54 19.14 -3.48 36.75
N TYR A 55 19.46 -2.22 37.06
CA TYR A 55 19.89 -1.22 36.09
C TYR A 55 21.25 -0.64 36.51
N GLU A 56 22.04 -0.21 35.54
CA GLU A 56 23.36 0.38 35.74
C GLU A 56 23.60 1.51 34.72
N PHE A 57 24.56 2.39 35.01
CA PHE A 57 25.06 3.34 34.03
C PHE A 57 25.91 2.64 32.96
N PRO A 58 26.15 3.25 31.78
CA PRO A 58 26.95 2.64 30.71
C PRO A 58 28.38 2.23 31.09
N ASN A 59 28.91 2.75 32.20
CA ASN A 59 30.20 2.37 32.78
C ASN A 59 30.11 1.22 33.82
N ALA A 60 28.96 0.57 33.94
CA ALA A 60 28.64 -0.48 34.93
C ALA A 60 28.61 0.00 36.40
N GLU A 61 28.53 1.30 36.66
CA GLU A 61 28.28 1.83 38.00
C GLU A 61 26.77 1.89 38.28
N THR A 62 26.37 1.74 39.55
CA THR A 62 24.96 1.85 39.96
C THR A 62 24.60 3.21 40.53
N LYS A 63 25.60 4.06 40.74
CA LYS A 63 25.49 5.37 41.36
C LYS A 63 26.33 6.38 40.59
N LEU A 64 25.82 7.60 40.49
CA LEU A 64 26.51 8.71 39.85
C LEU A 64 26.34 9.96 40.70
N ASP A 65 27.47 10.48 41.16
CA ASP A 65 27.51 11.74 41.90
C ASP A 65 27.53 12.94 40.95
N LEU A 66 26.68 13.91 41.27
CA LEU A 66 26.60 15.20 40.60
C LEU A 66 27.11 16.29 41.54
N GLU A 67 27.97 17.14 41.00
CA GLU A 67 28.49 18.32 41.69
C GLU A 67 27.93 19.58 41.04
N CYS A 68 27.55 20.56 41.86
CA CYS A 68 27.13 21.86 41.38
C CYS A 68 28.36 22.69 40.99
N ASN A 69 28.46 23.12 39.74
CA ASN A 69 29.57 23.96 39.29
C ASN A 69 29.31 25.45 39.55
N ASN A 70 30.35 26.29 39.39
CA ASN A 70 30.26 27.76 39.55
C ASN A 70 29.27 28.46 38.61
N ARG A 71 28.70 27.75 37.63
CA ARG A 71 27.65 28.24 36.71
C ARG A 71 26.25 27.77 37.13
N ARG A 72 26.10 27.21 38.34
CA ARG A 72 24.84 26.65 38.89
C ARG A 72 24.25 25.51 38.05
N ILE A 73 25.12 24.69 37.45
CA ILE A 73 24.74 23.53 36.64
C ILE A 73 25.27 22.27 37.32
N TRP A 74 24.41 21.27 37.46
CA TRP A 74 24.77 19.93 37.90
C TRP A 74 25.59 19.21 36.83
N VAL A 75 26.81 18.79 37.19
CA VAL A 75 27.73 18.09 36.28
C VAL A 75 28.18 16.76 36.87
N ALA A 76 28.35 15.77 35.99
CA ALA A 76 28.91 14.46 36.32
C ALA A 76 30.39 14.43 35.95
N LYS A 77 31.25 13.89 36.82
CA LYS A 77 32.72 13.90 36.63
C LYS A 77 33.19 13.18 35.35
N ASN A 78 32.47 12.13 34.95
CA ASN A 78 32.87 11.25 33.84
C ASN A 78 31.94 11.34 32.62
N TYR A 79 31.01 12.29 32.60
CA TYR A 79 30.00 12.37 31.56
C TYR A 79 29.74 13.82 31.12
N ASN A 80 29.81 14.06 29.81
CA ASN A 80 29.43 15.35 29.22
C ASN A 80 27.93 15.63 29.35
N THR A 81 27.12 14.56 29.36
CA THR A 81 25.68 14.57 29.58
C THR A 81 25.31 13.40 30.49
N ILE A 82 24.43 13.62 31.46
CA ILE A 82 24.03 12.58 32.42
C ILE A 82 23.31 11.45 31.66
N PRO A 83 23.87 10.23 31.58
CA PRO A 83 23.23 9.13 30.85
C PRO A 83 22.07 8.53 31.65
N ALA A 84 21.14 7.88 30.95
CA ALA A 84 20.13 7.04 31.60
C ALA A 84 20.74 5.73 32.10
N CYS A 85 20.10 5.11 33.09
CA CYS A 85 20.44 3.75 33.49
C CYS A 85 19.93 2.76 32.44
N ILE A 86 20.79 1.83 32.02
CA ILE A 86 20.49 0.74 31.09
C ILE A 86 20.18 -0.55 31.87
N PRO A 87 19.32 -1.44 31.34
CA PRO A 87 18.98 -2.69 32.01
C PRO A 87 20.15 -3.68 31.99
N ILE A 88 20.33 -4.40 33.11
CA ILE A 88 21.35 -5.45 33.24
C ILE A 88 20.80 -6.77 32.69
N CYS A 89 21.54 -7.36 31.74
CA CYS A 89 21.32 -8.73 31.28
C CYS A 89 22.50 -9.60 31.73
N ASN A 90 22.28 -10.47 32.74
CA ASN A 90 23.32 -11.34 33.30
C ASN A 90 23.95 -12.27 32.24
N ILE A 91 23.17 -12.60 31.21
CA ILE A 91 23.64 -13.31 30.02
C ILE A 91 23.33 -12.43 28.81
N SER A 92 24.34 -12.13 28.01
CA SER A 92 24.19 -11.27 26.84
C SER A 92 23.21 -11.83 25.81
N CYS A 93 22.42 -10.93 25.23
CA CYS A 93 21.57 -11.21 24.07
C CYS A 93 22.46 -11.53 22.85
N LEU A 94 22.15 -12.63 22.16
CA LEU A 94 22.89 -13.12 21.00
C LEU A 94 22.33 -12.55 19.68
N ASN A 95 23.03 -12.78 18.58
CA ASN A 95 22.58 -12.48 17.21
C ASN A 95 22.10 -11.02 17.01
N GLY A 96 22.79 -10.08 17.67
CA GLY A 96 22.52 -8.66 17.59
C GLY A 96 21.30 -8.18 18.37
N GLY A 97 20.68 -9.02 19.20
CA GLY A 97 19.63 -8.59 20.14
C GLY A 97 20.17 -7.61 21.21
N TYR A 98 19.27 -6.85 21.83
CA TYR A 98 19.62 -5.88 22.88
C TYR A 98 18.75 -6.06 24.13
N CYS A 99 19.29 -5.66 25.28
CA CYS A 99 18.59 -5.76 26.57
C CYS A 99 17.50 -4.67 26.64
N MET A 100 16.23 -5.07 26.70
CA MET A 100 15.09 -4.13 26.77
C MET A 100 14.56 -3.94 28.19
N ALA A 101 14.80 -4.93 29.07
CA ALA A 101 14.53 -4.88 30.50
C ALA A 101 15.48 -5.86 31.23
N PRO A 102 15.57 -5.84 32.56
CA PRO A 102 16.44 -6.75 33.31
C PRO A 102 16.25 -8.21 32.89
N ASN A 103 17.34 -8.84 32.43
CA ASN A 103 17.35 -10.21 31.89
C ASN A 103 16.35 -10.50 30.77
N GLN A 104 15.83 -9.48 30.09
CA GLN A 104 14.88 -9.60 28.99
C GLN A 104 15.49 -9.02 27.71
N CYS A 105 15.72 -9.89 26.73
CA CYS A 105 16.25 -9.52 25.43
C CYS A 105 15.13 -9.19 24.43
N TYR A 106 15.32 -8.11 23.70
CA TYR A 106 14.65 -7.88 22.43
C TYR A 106 15.46 -8.56 21.31
N CYS A 107 14.80 -9.34 20.46
CA CYS A 107 15.44 -10.07 19.37
C CYS A 107 15.21 -9.41 18.02
N ASN A 108 16.27 -9.35 17.20
CA ASN A 108 16.18 -8.89 15.82
C ASN A 108 15.33 -9.85 14.96
N GLN A 109 14.92 -9.38 13.79
CA GLN A 109 14.18 -10.18 12.83
C GLN A 109 14.91 -11.50 12.56
N ASN A 110 14.18 -12.60 12.61
CA ASN A 110 14.65 -13.98 12.40
C ASN A 110 15.33 -14.67 13.61
N PHE A 111 15.30 -14.09 14.81
CA PHE A 111 15.79 -14.75 16.03
C PHE A 111 14.76 -14.75 17.17
N THR A 112 14.79 -15.79 18.00
CA THR A 112 13.90 -16.01 19.14
C THR A 112 14.62 -16.73 20.29
N GLY A 113 13.93 -16.92 21.42
CA GLY A 113 14.47 -17.43 22.67
C GLY A 113 14.83 -16.33 23.67
N ASN A 114 15.02 -16.69 24.94
CA ASN A 114 15.25 -15.75 26.05
C ASN A 114 16.51 -14.88 25.88
N ARG A 115 17.47 -15.31 25.05
CA ARG A 115 18.68 -14.56 24.71
C ARG A 115 18.90 -14.50 23.20
N CYS A 116 17.84 -14.62 22.40
CA CYS A 116 17.90 -14.58 20.93
C CYS A 116 18.82 -15.64 20.30
N GLN A 117 18.96 -16.79 20.95
CA GLN A 117 19.85 -17.88 20.54
C GLN A 117 19.31 -18.73 19.38
N THR A 118 18.01 -18.68 19.13
CA THR A 118 17.33 -19.58 18.18
C THR A 118 17.01 -18.83 16.90
N GLN A 119 17.37 -19.36 15.74
CA GLN A 119 16.93 -18.80 14.47
C GLN A 119 15.48 -19.21 14.18
N ILE A 120 14.62 -18.27 13.79
CA ILE A 120 13.22 -18.53 13.43
C ILE A 120 13.19 -19.28 12.09
N ALA A 121 12.77 -20.54 12.09
CA ALA A 121 12.66 -21.42 10.92
C ALA A 121 11.20 -21.69 10.50
N THR A 122 10.29 -20.74 10.71
CA THR A 122 8.85 -20.88 10.41
C THR A 122 8.42 -19.81 9.40
N CYS A 123 7.56 -20.16 8.43
CA CYS A 123 7.08 -19.18 7.45
C CYS A 123 6.09 -18.19 8.09
N PRO A 124 5.93 -17.00 7.50
CA PRO A 124 4.95 -16.02 7.96
C PRO A 124 3.54 -16.59 7.99
N ASP A 125 2.75 -16.22 9.00
CA ASP A 125 1.33 -16.58 9.11
C ASP A 125 0.52 -16.07 7.90
N LYS A 126 0.97 -14.96 7.30
CA LYS A 126 0.39 -14.43 6.08
C LYS A 126 0.86 -15.22 4.86
N ILE A 127 -0.07 -15.95 4.26
CA ILE A 127 0.18 -16.79 3.09
C ILE A 127 -0.01 -15.95 1.80
N PRO A 128 0.94 -15.98 0.84
CA PRO A 128 0.78 -15.35 -0.46
C PRO A 128 -0.18 -16.18 -1.33
N MET A 129 -1.47 -15.90 -1.24
CA MET A 129 -2.49 -16.57 -2.05
C MET A 129 -2.59 -15.95 -3.45
N PRO A 130 -2.49 -16.75 -4.54
CA PRO A 130 -2.71 -16.26 -5.89
C PRO A 130 -4.13 -15.72 -6.10
N GLN A 131 -4.32 -14.77 -7.02
CA GLN A 131 -5.65 -14.26 -7.35
C GLN A 131 -6.56 -15.37 -7.92
N ASN A 132 -7.86 -15.27 -7.65
CA ASN A 132 -8.86 -16.26 -8.06
C ASN A 132 -8.61 -17.68 -7.51
N THR A 133 -8.11 -17.76 -6.27
CA THR A 133 -7.90 -19.04 -5.57
C THR A 133 -8.61 -19.10 -4.22
N MET A 134 -8.80 -20.33 -3.74
CA MET A 134 -9.12 -20.66 -2.36
C MET A 134 -8.04 -21.59 -1.80
N GLY A 135 -7.75 -21.46 -0.50
CA GLY A 135 -6.68 -22.21 0.16
C GLY A 135 -7.19 -22.98 1.36
N ARG A 136 -6.67 -24.19 1.56
CA ARG A 136 -6.82 -24.95 2.81
C ARG A 136 -5.45 -25.39 3.30
N CYS A 137 -5.09 -24.94 4.50
CA CYS A 137 -3.78 -25.19 5.10
C CYS A 137 -3.85 -26.26 6.20
N ILE A 138 -2.79 -27.06 6.28
CA ILE A 138 -2.57 -28.00 7.38
C ILE A 138 -1.63 -27.30 8.37
N THR A 139 -2.13 -26.98 9.57
CA THR A 139 -1.39 -26.23 10.60
C THR A 139 -0.64 -27.12 11.59
N SER A 140 -0.74 -28.45 11.44
CA SER A 140 -0.15 -29.45 12.34
C SER A 140 1.23 -29.93 11.83
N GLY A 141 2.19 -29.01 11.68
CA GLY A 141 3.56 -29.34 11.25
C GLY A 141 4.09 -28.45 10.13
N ILE A 142 4.67 -29.04 9.07
CA ILE A 142 5.09 -28.30 7.88
C ILE A 142 3.89 -27.54 7.35
N GLN A 143 3.98 -26.20 7.34
CA GLN A 143 2.95 -25.34 6.79
C GLN A 143 2.85 -25.62 5.28
N SER A 144 1.88 -26.45 4.91
CA SER A 144 1.53 -26.75 3.52
C SER A 144 0.06 -26.40 3.30
N CYS A 145 -0.20 -25.68 2.22
CA CYS A 145 -1.52 -25.27 1.83
C CYS A 145 -1.85 -25.82 0.45
N LYS A 146 -2.98 -26.50 0.33
CA LYS A 146 -3.54 -26.81 -0.99
C LYS A 146 -4.27 -25.57 -1.49
N VAL A 147 -3.78 -25.01 -2.58
CA VAL A 147 -4.37 -23.87 -3.28
C VAL A 147 -5.16 -24.40 -4.47
N THR A 148 -6.43 -24.01 -4.59
CA THR A 148 -7.33 -24.44 -5.66
C THR A 148 -7.91 -23.23 -6.36
N CYS A 149 -7.90 -23.21 -7.69
CA CYS A 149 -8.56 -22.16 -8.46
C CYS A 149 -10.07 -22.15 -8.17
N ILE A 150 -10.68 -20.98 -8.14
CA ILE A 150 -12.14 -20.86 -8.07
C ILE A 150 -12.78 -21.43 -9.35
N GLN A 151 -14.07 -21.74 -9.29
CA GLN A 151 -14.78 -22.34 -10.42
C GLN A 151 -14.61 -21.52 -11.72
N GLY A 152 -14.40 -22.21 -12.83
CA GLY A 152 -14.19 -21.58 -14.13
C GLY A 152 -12.81 -20.96 -14.33
N HIS A 153 -11.87 -21.18 -13.41
CA HIS A 153 -10.48 -20.74 -13.52
C HIS A 153 -9.50 -21.92 -13.44
N LYS A 154 -8.32 -21.72 -14.00
CA LYS A 154 -7.21 -22.69 -13.98
C LYS A 154 -5.87 -21.94 -13.93
N PHE A 155 -4.82 -22.59 -13.48
CA PHE A 155 -3.47 -22.06 -13.59
C PHE A 155 -3.03 -22.02 -15.08
N PRO A 156 -2.05 -21.19 -15.45
CA PRO A 156 -1.54 -21.11 -16.82
C PRO A 156 -1.04 -22.44 -17.41
N ASP A 157 -0.62 -23.38 -16.57
CA ASP A 157 -0.23 -24.75 -16.98
C ASP A 157 -1.42 -25.70 -17.19
N GLY A 158 -2.65 -25.22 -16.94
CA GLY A 158 -3.89 -25.97 -17.07
C GLY A 158 -4.34 -26.71 -15.81
N THR A 159 -3.53 -26.70 -14.73
CA THR A 159 -3.90 -27.36 -13.47
C THR A 159 -4.96 -26.56 -12.71
N LEU A 160 -5.75 -27.26 -11.88
CA LEU A 160 -6.79 -26.63 -11.04
C LEU A 160 -6.33 -26.38 -9.60
N SER A 161 -5.25 -27.04 -9.18
CA SER A 161 -4.74 -26.97 -7.82
C SER A 161 -3.23 -27.11 -7.79
N ALA A 162 -2.59 -26.43 -6.84
CA ALA A 162 -1.18 -26.49 -6.57
C ALA A 162 -0.92 -26.53 -5.06
N ASP A 163 0.19 -27.14 -4.66
CA ASP A 163 0.62 -27.17 -3.27
C ASP A 163 1.59 -26.01 -3.02
N LEU A 164 1.29 -25.22 -1.99
CA LEU A 164 2.18 -24.19 -1.46
C LEU A 164 2.89 -24.78 -0.24
N LYS A 165 4.22 -24.82 -0.29
CA LYS A 165 5.06 -25.41 0.76
C LYS A 165 5.97 -24.34 1.36
N CYS A 166 6.16 -24.41 2.67
CA CYS A 166 7.10 -23.57 3.40
C CYS A 166 8.52 -24.17 3.36
N TYR A 167 9.47 -23.46 2.76
CA TYR A 167 10.89 -23.81 2.77
C TYR A 167 11.71 -22.63 3.30
N SER A 168 12.47 -22.86 4.38
CA SER A 168 13.39 -21.87 4.97
C SER A 168 12.75 -20.49 5.22
N GLY A 169 11.51 -20.46 5.70
CA GLY A 169 10.77 -19.22 5.97
C GLY A 169 10.14 -18.56 4.74
N GLN A 170 10.16 -19.19 3.57
CA GLN A 170 9.54 -18.71 2.33
C GLN A 170 8.50 -19.69 1.79
N TRP A 171 7.35 -19.14 1.37
CA TRP A 171 6.30 -19.91 0.71
C TRP A 171 6.61 -20.09 -0.78
N GLN A 172 6.62 -21.32 -1.26
CA GLN A 172 6.95 -21.66 -2.65
C GLN A 172 5.90 -22.61 -3.25
N MET A 173 5.54 -22.35 -4.51
CA MET A 173 4.75 -23.27 -5.32
C MET A 173 5.67 -24.16 -6.15
N GLU A 174 5.53 -25.48 -6.04
CA GLU A 174 6.23 -26.44 -6.91
C GLU A 174 5.31 -26.87 -8.06
N PRO A 175 5.75 -26.86 -9.34
CA PRO A 175 7.07 -26.51 -9.88
C PRO A 175 7.23 -25.05 -10.34
N ARG A 176 6.16 -24.23 -10.33
CA ARG A 176 6.20 -22.82 -10.77
C ARG A 176 5.40 -21.93 -9.85
N GLN A 177 5.91 -20.72 -9.64
CA GLN A 177 5.20 -19.67 -8.92
C GLN A 177 4.20 -18.98 -9.86
N PHE A 178 2.91 -19.15 -9.58
CA PHE A 178 1.84 -18.44 -10.27
C PHE A 178 1.23 -17.39 -9.33
N ASP A 179 0.98 -16.19 -9.83
CA ASP A 179 0.35 -15.10 -9.07
C ASP A 179 -1.19 -15.09 -9.20
N ARG A 180 -1.76 -15.83 -10.15
CA ARG A 180 -3.21 -15.90 -10.41
C ARG A 180 -3.65 -17.19 -11.12
N CYS A 181 -4.93 -17.53 -10.96
CA CYS A 181 -5.65 -18.38 -11.90
C CYS A 181 -6.36 -17.54 -12.97
N GLU A 182 -6.31 -18.01 -14.21
CA GLU A 182 -6.93 -17.38 -15.37
C GLU A 182 -8.31 -18.02 -15.66
N PRO A 183 -9.30 -17.24 -16.11
CA PRO A 183 -10.58 -17.79 -16.51
C PRO A 183 -10.40 -18.71 -17.72
N TYR A 184 -11.16 -19.81 -17.76
CA TYR A 184 -11.24 -20.68 -18.92
C TYR A 184 -12.67 -20.75 -19.45
N CYS A 185 -12.77 -21.02 -20.75
CA CYS A 185 -14.03 -21.16 -21.46
C CYS A 185 -14.11 -22.59 -21.98
N ASN A 186 -15.23 -23.26 -21.72
CA ASN A 186 -15.53 -24.58 -22.28
C ASN A 186 -16.97 -24.59 -22.80
N PRO A 187 -17.20 -24.57 -24.12
CA PRO A 187 -16.22 -24.64 -25.21
C PRO A 187 -15.29 -23.40 -25.31
N PRO A 188 -14.11 -23.52 -25.94
CA PRO A 188 -13.18 -22.40 -26.09
C PRO A 188 -13.73 -21.31 -27.00
N CYS A 189 -13.27 -20.08 -26.80
CA CYS A 189 -13.54 -18.96 -27.70
C CYS A 189 -12.95 -19.23 -29.08
N MET A 190 -13.72 -18.94 -30.13
CA MET A 190 -13.34 -19.14 -31.53
C MET A 190 -12.75 -17.87 -32.13
N ASN A 191 -12.15 -17.99 -33.32
CA ASN A 191 -11.75 -16.86 -34.17
C ASN A 191 -10.89 -15.79 -33.48
N GLY A 192 -9.98 -16.24 -32.60
CA GLY A 192 -9.08 -15.35 -31.86
C GLY A 192 -9.73 -14.62 -30.68
N GLY A 193 -10.92 -15.04 -30.24
CA GLY A 193 -11.54 -14.53 -29.02
C GLY A 193 -10.76 -14.90 -27.76
N THR A 194 -10.77 -14.03 -26.77
CA THR A 194 -10.09 -14.22 -25.48
C THR A 194 -11.13 -14.54 -24.39
N CYS A 195 -10.86 -15.54 -23.56
CA CYS A 195 -11.71 -15.81 -22.40
C CYS A 195 -11.42 -14.78 -21.30
N ILE A 196 -12.36 -13.89 -21.01
CA ILE A 196 -12.18 -12.78 -20.06
C ILE A 196 -12.86 -13.01 -18.71
N ALA A 197 -13.78 -13.96 -18.67
CA ALA A 197 -14.40 -14.49 -17.46
C ALA A 197 -14.88 -15.93 -17.75
N PRO A 198 -15.25 -16.73 -16.74
CA PRO A 198 -15.73 -18.09 -16.97
C PRO A 198 -16.83 -18.15 -18.04
N ASN A 199 -16.55 -18.86 -19.13
CA ASN A 199 -17.44 -19.00 -20.30
C ASN A 199 -17.89 -17.68 -20.96
N LEU A 200 -17.14 -16.59 -20.78
CA LEU A 200 -17.39 -15.31 -21.44
C LEU A 200 -16.22 -14.94 -22.35
N CYS A 201 -16.49 -14.89 -23.64
CA CYS A 201 -15.52 -14.53 -24.66
C CYS A 201 -15.57 -13.04 -24.99
N GLN A 202 -14.40 -12.42 -25.06
CA GLN A 202 -14.19 -11.14 -25.74
C GLN A 202 -13.82 -11.41 -27.18
N CYS A 203 -14.64 -10.91 -28.11
CA CYS A 203 -14.44 -11.13 -29.54
C CYS A 203 -13.62 -10.02 -30.18
N SER A 204 -12.85 -10.41 -31.20
CA SER A 204 -12.27 -9.46 -32.17
C SER A 204 -13.37 -8.65 -32.87
N PRO A 205 -13.05 -7.45 -33.41
CA PRO A 205 -14.03 -6.54 -33.99
C PRO A 205 -14.98 -7.18 -35.03
N ASP A 206 -14.49 -8.17 -35.78
CA ASP A 206 -15.20 -8.82 -36.88
C ASP A 206 -16.02 -10.06 -36.47
N TYR A 207 -16.10 -10.38 -35.18
CA TYR A 207 -16.77 -11.58 -34.69
C TYR A 207 -17.76 -11.31 -33.56
N ARG A 208 -18.83 -12.11 -33.50
CA ARG A 208 -19.94 -12.02 -32.55
C ARG A 208 -20.41 -13.43 -32.16
N GLY A 209 -21.33 -13.50 -31.21
CA GLY A 209 -21.80 -14.72 -30.55
C GLY A 209 -21.05 -15.00 -29.25
N ASN A 210 -21.62 -15.86 -28.41
CA ASN A 210 -21.07 -16.20 -27.10
C ASN A 210 -19.66 -16.81 -27.17
N LEU A 211 -19.31 -17.44 -28.30
CA LEU A 211 -18.00 -18.05 -28.55
C LEU A 211 -17.24 -17.32 -29.66
N CYS A 212 -17.67 -16.13 -30.08
CA CYS A 212 -17.10 -15.42 -31.23
C CYS A 212 -17.18 -16.22 -32.54
N GLN A 213 -18.20 -17.05 -32.69
CA GLN A 213 -18.34 -18.01 -33.79
C GLN A 213 -18.91 -17.40 -35.07
N TYR A 214 -19.58 -16.24 -35.01
CA TYR A 214 -20.24 -15.63 -36.17
C TYR A 214 -19.48 -14.41 -36.66
N ARG A 215 -19.29 -14.27 -37.97
CA ARG A 215 -18.70 -13.06 -38.56
C ARG A 215 -19.72 -11.92 -38.58
N THR A 216 -19.27 -10.69 -38.38
CA THR A 216 -20.12 -9.50 -38.39
C THR A 216 -20.73 -9.23 -39.78
N ASP A 217 -20.02 -9.60 -40.84
CA ASP A 217 -20.49 -9.45 -42.23
C ASP A 217 -21.64 -10.39 -42.61
N ASN A 218 -21.94 -11.41 -41.79
CA ASN A 218 -23.20 -12.16 -41.88
C ASN A 218 -24.39 -11.19 -41.91
N CYS A 219 -24.34 -10.14 -41.10
CA CYS A 219 -25.38 -9.12 -41.03
C CYS A 219 -25.00 -7.81 -41.73
N SER A 220 -24.10 -7.79 -42.72
CA SER A 220 -23.71 -6.54 -43.39
C SER A 220 -24.93 -5.69 -43.81
N PRO A 221 -25.03 -4.39 -43.46
CA PRO A 221 -26.24 -3.60 -43.70
C PRO A 221 -26.68 -3.51 -45.17
N GLN A 222 -25.75 -3.67 -46.12
CA GLN A 222 -26.05 -3.75 -47.55
C GLN A 222 -26.99 -4.93 -47.89
N LYS A 223 -27.00 -5.99 -47.06
CA LYS A 223 -27.90 -7.15 -47.21
C LYS A 223 -29.36 -6.83 -46.86
N ILE A 224 -29.66 -5.66 -46.28
CA ILE A 224 -31.05 -5.19 -46.11
C ILE A 224 -31.70 -4.96 -47.48
N GLY A 225 -30.92 -4.60 -48.51
CA GLY A 225 -31.48 -4.24 -49.81
C GLY A 225 -32.20 -2.88 -49.82
N PHE A 226 -31.84 -1.98 -48.91
CA PHE A 226 -32.31 -0.58 -48.90
C PHE A 226 -31.37 0.32 -49.71
N ASN A 227 -31.93 1.20 -50.55
CA ASN A 227 -31.16 2.12 -51.42
C ASN A 227 -30.89 3.51 -50.80
N GLY A 228 -30.98 3.65 -49.48
CA GLY A 228 -30.76 4.92 -48.76
C GLY A 228 -29.79 4.78 -47.60
N LEU A 229 -29.96 5.63 -46.58
CA LEU A 229 -29.10 5.65 -45.39
C LEU A 229 -29.59 4.65 -44.35
N TYR A 230 -28.65 4.01 -43.67
CA TYR A 230 -28.92 3.14 -42.53
C TYR A 230 -28.09 3.56 -41.32
N LYS A 231 -28.66 3.41 -40.13
CA LYS A 231 -27.98 3.57 -38.85
C LYS A 231 -28.15 2.28 -38.06
N CYS A 232 -27.02 1.59 -37.82
CA CYS A 232 -27.03 0.26 -37.23
C CYS A 232 -26.32 0.23 -35.87
N THR A 233 -26.82 -0.60 -34.98
CA THR A 233 -26.24 -0.90 -33.67
C THR A 233 -26.19 -2.41 -33.48
N GLY A 234 -24.99 -2.93 -33.18
CA GLY A 234 -24.76 -4.36 -32.94
C GLY A 234 -24.67 -4.69 -31.46
N THR A 235 -25.18 -5.86 -31.10
CA THR A 235 -25.01 -6.53 -29.80
C THR A 235 -24.19 -7.81 -29.99
N TYR A 236 -24.14 -8.70 -28.99
CA TYR A 236 -23.38 -9.95 -29.09
C TYR A 236 -24.10 -11.00 -29.96
N ASP A 237 -25.43 -10.98 -30.08
CA ASP A 237 -26.23 -11.99 -30.80
C ASP A 237 -26.89 -11.45 -32.08
N LYS A 238 -27.12 -10.14 -32.18
CA LYS A 238 -27.82 -9.51 -33.31
C LYS A 238 -27.35 -8.10 -33.65
N MET A 239 -27.66 -7.68 -34.88
CA MET A 239 -27.57 -6.29 -35.33
C MET A 239 -28.96 -5.73 -35.66
N GLU A 240 -29.19 -4.50 -35.24
CA GLU A 240 -30.43 -3.77 -35.49
C GLU A 240 -30.13 -2.50 -36.28
N CYS A 241 -30.89 -2.23 -37.34
CA CYS A 241 -30.72 -1.08 -38.21
C CYS A 241 -32.02 -0.29 -38.38
N THR A 242 -31.92 1.03 -38.38
CA THR A 242 -32.98 1.94 -38.82
C THR A 242 -32.62 2.51 -40.19
N ILE A 243 -33.60 2.66 -41.08
CA ILE A 243 -33.39 3.14 -42.46
C ILE A 243 -34.04 4.51 -42.66
N SER A 244 -33.46 5.34 -43.52
CA SER A 244 -34.00 6.67 -43.86
C SER A 244 -33.54 7.12 -45.25
N CYS A 245 -34.43 7.80 -45.98
CA CYS A 245 -34.06 8.47 -47.22
C CYS A 245 -33.31 9.78 -46.94
N PRO A 246 -32.42 10.24 -47.83
CA PRO A 246 -31.84 11.57 -47.75
C PRO A 246 -32.93 12.66 -47.74
N GLN A 247 -32.61 13.84 -47.22
CA GLN A 247 -33.58 14.94 -47.13
C GLN A 247 -34.16 15.29 -48.51
N GLY A 248 -35.49 15.46 -48.55
CA GLY A 248 -36.22 15.80 -49.78
C GLY A 248 -36.61 14.62 -50.67
N PHE A 249 -36.34 13.37 -50.25
CA PHE A 249 -36.75 12.16 -50.97
C PHE A 249 -37.82 11.39 -50.20
N ASP A 250 -38.85 10.97 -50.93
CA ASP A 250 -39.95 10.18 -50.39
C ASP A 250 -39.59 8.69 -50.28
N ILE A 251 -40.24 8.02 -49.33
CA ILE A 251 -40.12 6.58 -49.10
C ILE A 251 -41.37 5.87 -49.62
N SER A 252 -41.18 4.79 -50.38
CA SER A 252 -42.29 4.07 -51.04
C SER A 252 -43.42 3.60 -50.12
N PHE A 253 -43.10 3.19 -48.89
CA PHE A 253 -44.08 2.87 -47.84
C PHE A 253 -43.45 3.04 -46.45
N THR A 254 -44.29 3.11 -45.41
CA THR A 254 -43.84 3.31 -44.03
C THR A 254 -42.94 2.15 -43.56
N PRO A 255 -41.68 2.41 -43.18
CA PRO A 255 -40.79 1.37 -42.68
C PRO A 255 -41.17 0.95 -41.26
N VAL A 256 -40.79 -0.27 -40.88
CA VAL A 256 -40.80 -0.67 -39.47
C VAL A 256 -39.73 0.09 -38.68
N SER A 257 -39.88 0.10 -37.35
CA SER A 257 -38.95 0.82 -36.47
C SER A 257 -37.52 0.31 -36.54
N LYS A 258 -37.31 -1.00 -36.70
CA LYS A 258 -35.98 -1.62 -36.79
C LYS A 258 -36.01 -2.88 -37.67
N TYR A 259 -34.94 -3.05 -38.45
CA TYR A 259 -34.62 -4.29 -39.14
C TYR A 259 -33.55 -5.03 -38.33
N THR A 260 -33.83 -6.30 -37.99
CA THR A 260 -32.98 -7.09 -37.10
C THR A 260 -32.38 -8.27 -37.84
N CYS A 261 -31.06 -8.44 -37.75
CA CYS A 261 -30.35 -9.62 -38.23
C CYS A 261 -29.67 -10.32 -37.06
N LYS A 262 -30.03 -11.58 -36.78
CA LYS A 262 -29.26 -12.41 -35.86
C LYS A 262 -28.03 -12.92 -36.59
N TYR A 263 -26.85 -12.81 -35.97
CA TYR A 263 -25.59 -13.23 -36.61
C TYR A 263 -25.56 -14.73 -36.93
N SER A 264 -26.34 -15.53 -36.18
CA SER A 264 -26.55 -16.96 -36.40
C SER A 264 -27.39 -17.29 -37.64
N GLU A 265 -28.26 -16.36 -38.06
CA GLU A 265 -29.19 -16.53 -39.18
C GLU A 265 -28.66 -15.86 -40.46
N GLY A 266 -28.03 -14.67 -40.32
CA GLY A 266 -27.34 -14.00 -41.42
C GLY A 266 -28.26 -13.26 -42.42
N PHE A 267 -29.53 -13.04 -42.06
CA PHE A 267 -30.47 -12.25 -42.85
C PHE A 267 -31.28 -11.28 -41.96
N PHE A 268 -31.70 -10.16 -42.54
CA PHE A 268 -32.52 -9.16 -41.83
C PHE A 268 -34.00 -9.51 -41.86
N THR A 269 -34.68 -9.25 -40.76
CA THR A 269 -36.12 -9.39 -40.60
C THR A 269 -36.74 -8.06 -40.13
N PRO A 270 -37.90 -7.66 -40.67
CA PRO A 270 -38.65 -8.29 -41.76
C PRO A 270 -37.96 -8.15 -43.15
N GLN A 271 -38.36 -8.99 -44.11
CA GLN A 271 -37.79 -9.02 -45.47
C GLN A 271 -38.40 -7.97 -46.42
N GLN A 272 -39.57 -7.42 -46.08
CA GLN A 272 -40.18 -6.34 -46.85
C GLN A 272 -39.48 -5.02 -46.54
N VAL A 273 -38.83 -4.43 -47.55
CA VAL A 273 -37.98 -3.24 -47.40
C VAL A 273 -38.40 -2.16 -48.40
N PRO A 274 -38.81 -0.96 -47.95
CA PRO A 274 -39.19 0.14 -48.85
C PRO A 274 -37.97 0.71 -49.56
N GLN A 275 -38.17 1.40 -50.68
CA GLN A 275 -37.10 2.12 -51.39
C GLN A 275 -37.34 3.63 -51.38
N CYS A 276 -36.26 4.41 -51.51
CA CYS A 276 -36.26 5.84 -51.75
C CYS A 276 -36.50 6.15 -53.23
N ASP A 277 -37.33 7.15 -53.53
CA ASP A 277 -37.63 7.56 -54.91
C ASP A 277 -36.68 8.67 -55.39
N TYR A 278 -35.68 8.32 -56.19
CA TYR A 278 -34.69 9.27 -56.72
C TYR A 278 -35.04 9.87 -58.08
N ARG A 279 -36.24 9.61 -58.64
CA ARG A 279 -36.58 10.01 -60.03
C ARG A 279 -36.58 11.53 -60.29
N GLY A 280 -36.51 12.37 -59.25
CA GLY A 280 -36.35 13.82 -59.34
C GLY A 280 -34.91 14.34 -59.50
N MET A 281 -33.87 13.48 -59.43
CA MET A 281 -32.48 13.92 -59.61
C MET A 281 -32.18 14.19 -61.09
N LYS A 282 -32.07 15.47 -61.47
CA LYS A 282 -31.32 15.84 -62.69
C LYS A 282 -29.85 15.51 -62.44
N VAL A 283 -29.38 14.40 -63.00
CA VAL A 283 -27.95 14.07 -63.05
C VAL A 283 -27.27 15.19 -63.85
N GLN A 284 -26.57 16.10 -63.18
CA GLN A 284 -25.62 16.97 -63.86
C GLN A 284 -24.44 16.10 -64.26
N ILE A 285 -24.48 15.58 -65.48
CA ILE A 285 -23.31 15.05 -66.15
C ILE A 285 -22.40 16.24 -66.36
N LEU A 286 -21.38 16.40 -65.52
CA LEU A 286 -20.25 17.26 -65.78
C LEU A 286 -19.52 16.67 -66.99
N HIS A 287 -19.83 17.16 -68.19
CA HIS A 287 -18.95 16.96 -69.33
C HIS A 287 -17.66 17.75 -69.06
N ALA A 288 -16.55 17.03 -69.03
CA ALA A 288 -15.20 17.58 -69.03
C ALA A 288 -14.85 18.13 -70.41
#